data_AF-A0A6I4XQA4-F1
#
_entry.id   AF-A0A6I4XQA4-F1
#
_cell.length_a   1.000
_cell.length_b   1.000
_cell.length_c   1.000
_cell.angle_alpha   90.00
_cell.angle_beta   90.00
_cell.angle_gamma   90.00
#
_symmetry.space_group_name_H-M   'P 1'
#
loop_
_entity.id
_entity.type
_entity.pdbx_description
1 polymer ?
#
loop_
_entity_poly.entity_id
_entity_poly.type
_entity_poly.pdbx_seq_one_letter_code
_entity_poly.pdbx_strand_id
1 'polypeptide(L)'
;RKFYHADPTKTIPLFGEKMETPCGPAAGPHTQLAQNIIAAYLTGSRFFEVKTVQILDGEDLPVSKPCIAAADECYNVEWSTELRVPQAYDEYVKAWFVLKLLSKEFELGDPNGFIFNMSVGYDLAGIQSPKIDRYINEMQNA
;
A
#
# COMPACT_ATOMS: atom_id res chain seq x y z
N ARG A 1 4.86 -17.04 17.40
CA ARG A 1 5.78 -16.74 16.27
C ARG A 1 6.41 -15.37 16.53
N LYS A 2 7.67 -15.13 16.15
CA LYS A 2 8.35 -13.82 16.35
C LYS A 2 8.18 -12.95 15.10
N PHE A 3 8.05 -11.63 15.28
CA PHE A 3 8.05 -10.67 14.17
C PHE A 3 9.45 -10.56 13.55
N TYR A 4 9.52 -10.07 12.31
CA TYR A 4 10.78 -9.81 11.62
C TYR A 4 11.44 -8.54 12.16
N HIS A 5 12.74 -8.61 12.46
CA HIS A 5 13.58 -7.46 12.81
C HIS A 5 14.56 -7.20 11.67
N ALA A 6 14.60 -5.97 11.18
CA ALA A 6 15.55 -5.56 10.15
C ALA A 6 16.98 -5.49 10.70
N ASP A 7 17.94 -5.82 9.85
CA ASP A 7 19.36 -5.61 10.11
C ASP A 7 19.71 -4.16 9.74
N PRO A 8 20.05 -3.29 10.71
CA PRO A 8 20.29 -1.86 10.45
C PRO A 8 21.50 -1.60 9.54
N THR A 9 22.37 -2.61 9.34
CA THR A 9 23.51 -2.50 8.42
C THR A 9 23.14 -2.77 6.97
N LYS A 10 21.95 -3.32 6.71
CA LYS A 10 21.46 -3.67 5.37
C LYS A 10 20.38 -2.69 4.94
N THR A 11 20.76 -1.75 4.09
CA THR A 11 19.82 -0.81 3.49
C THR A 11 20.05 -0.72 1.99
N ILE A 12 18.98 -0.42 1.25
CA ILE A 12 18.99 -0.28 -0.21
C ILE A 12 18.37 1.08 -0.53
N PRO A 13 19.09 1.99 -1.21
CA PRO A 13 18.53 3.25 -1.67
C PRO A 13 17.70 3.04 -2.93
N LEU A 14 16.51 3.64 -2.99
CA LEU A 14 15.63 3.60 -4.16
C LEU A 14 14.73 4.84 -4.19
N PHE A 15 14.59 5.48 -5.36
CA PHE A 15 13.75 6.68 -5.56
C PHE A 15 14.04 7.86 -4.61
N GLY A 16 15.28 7.99 -4.12
CA GLY A 16 15.65 9.01 -3.13
C GLY A 16 15.33 8.63 -1.69
N GLU A 17 14.70 7.48 -1.46
CA GLU A 17 14.38 6.89 -0.17
C GLU A 17 15.29 5.69 0.13
N LYS A 18 15.09 5.04 1.28
CA LYS A 18 15.77 3.80 1.67
C LYS A 18 14.79 2.72 2.11
N MET A 19 15.14 1.47 1.86
CA MET A 19 14.43 0.30 2.39
C MET A 19 15.38 -0.71 3.04
N GLU A 20 14.95 -1.40 4.09
CA GLU A 20 15.77 -2.37 4.83
C GLU A 20 15.72 -3.79 4.25
N THR A 21 14.72 -4.08 3.42
CA THR A 21 14.59 -5.34 2.68
C THR A 21 14.14 -5.06 1.24
N PRO A 22 14.62 -5.83 0.24
CA PRO A 22 14.26 -5.62 -1.16
C PRO A 22 12.94 -6.30 -1.55
N CYS A 23 11.98 -6.43 -0.63
CA CYS A 23 10.75 -7.16 -0.89
C CYS A 23 9.52 -6.52 -0.27
N GLY A 24 8.39 -6.80 -0.89
CA GLY A 24 7.07 -6.56 -0.37
C GLY A 24 6.01 -6.71 -1.46
N PRO A 25 4.74 -6.50 -1.10
CA PRO A 25 3.63 -6.82 -1.98
C PRO A 25 3.48 -5.80 -3.12
N ALA A 26 3.19 -6.33 -4.31
CA ALA A 26 2.79 -5.53 -5.47
C ALA A 26 1.38 -4.96 -5.30
N ALA A 27 1.03 -3.95 -6.11
CA ALA A 27 -0.30 -3.33 -6.08
C ALA A 27 -1.38 -4.37 -6.36
N GLY A 28 -2.23 -4.65 -5.37
CA GLY A 28 -3.17 -5.77 -5.45
C GLY A 28 -4.04 -5.89 -4.20
N PRO A 29 -4.89 -6.92 -4.11
CA PRO A 29 -5.83 -7.08 -2.98
C PRO A 29 -5.14 -7.04 -1.61
N HIS A 30 -3.89 -7.53 -1.52
CA HIS A 30 -3.10 -7.53 -0.29
C HIS A 30 -2.61 -6.14 0.15
N THR A 31 -2.69 -5.11 -0.71
CA THR A 31 -2.26 -3.74 -0.39
C THR A 31 -3.41 -2.74 -0.43
N GLN A 32 -4.65 -3.22 -0.32
CA GLN A 32 -5.85 -2.39 -0.26
C GLN A 32 -6.19 -1.93 1.17
N LEU A 33 -5.93 -2.78 2.18
CA LEU A 33 -6.33 -2.52 3.56
C LEU A 33 -5.11 -2.45 4.48
N ALA A 34 -5.18 -1.58 5.48
CA ALA A 34 -4.10 -1.29 6.39
C ALA A 34 -3.62 -2.55 7.12
N GLN A 35 -4.53 -3.39 7.60
CA GLN A 35 -4.17 -4.61 8.33
C GLN A 35 -3.31 -5.57 7.50
N ASN A 36 -3.52 -5.63 6.18
CA ASN A 36 -2.75 -6.51 5.30
C ASN A 36 -1.33 -5.95 5.09
N ILE A 37 -1.23 -4.64 4.91
CA ILE A 37 0.07 -3.92 4.82
C ILE A 37 0.85 -4.08 6.13
N ILE A 38 0.18 -3.93 7.28
CA ILE A 38 0.77 -4.13 8.62
C ILE A 38 1.26 -5.57 8.78
N ALA A 39 0.45 -6.56 8.42
CA ALA A 39 0.85 -7.96 8.48
C ALA A 39 2.09 -8.23 7.60
N ALA A 40 2.11 -7.69 6.38
CA ALA A 40 3.26 -7.82 5.48
C ALA A 40 4.54 -7.18 6.08
N TYR A 41 4.45 -5.99 6.68
CA TYR A 41 5.57 -5.33 7.36
C TYR A 41 6.13 -6.17 8.52
N LEU A 42 5.24 -6.70 9.38
CA LEU A 42 5.61 -7.54 10.53
C LEU A 42 6.32 -8.84 10.11
N THR A 43 6.15 -9.24 8.85
CA THR A 43 6.81 -10.41 8.24
C THR A 43 8.02 -10.07 7.38
N GLY A 44 8.42 -8.80 7.32
CA GLY A 44 9.69 -8.36 6.73
C GLY A 44 9.58 -7.58 5.42
N SER A 45 8.38 -7.20 4.98
CA SER A 45 8.21 -6.32 3.81
C SER A 45 8.65 -4.89 4.11
N ARG A 46 9.31 -4.24 3.16
CA ARG A 46 9.73 -2.81 3.22
C ARG A 46 9.45 -2.03 1.93
N PHE A 47 8.93 -2.66 0.89
CA PHE A 47 8.48 -1.99 -0.31
C PHE A 47 7.01 -2.33 -0.56
N PHE A 48 6.13 -1.34 -0.51
CA PHE A 48 4.69 -1.55 -0.64
C PHE A 48 4.18 -0.78 -1.84
N GLU A 49 3.76 -1.48 -2.89
CA GLU A 49 2.97 -0.87 -3.94
C GLU A 49 1.51 -0.88 -3.49
N VAL A 50 0.97 0.28 -3.12
CA VAL A 50 -0.41 0.37 -2.63
C VAL A 50 -1.40 0.16 -3.77
N LYS A 51 -2.57 -0.42 -3.45
CA LYS A 51 -3.57 -0.78 -4.45
C LYS A 51 -3.94 0.43 -5.32
N THR A 52 -4.00 0.20 -6.64
CA THR A 52 -4.24 1.24 -7.64
C THR A 52 -5.54 2.00 -7.37
N VAL A 53 -5.44 3.34 -7.35
CA VAL A 53 -6.60 4.25 -7.36
C VAL A 53 -6.83 4.80 -8.77
N GLN A 54 -8.08 5.01 -9.16
CA GLN A 54 -8.43 5.55 -10.48
C GLN A 54 -9.79 6.28 -10.44
N ILE A 55 -10.25 6.78 -11.59
CA ILE A 55 -11.55 7.45 -11.70
C ILE A 55 -12.70 6.53 -11.26
N LEU A 56 -12.75 5.30 -11.80
CA LEU A 56 -13.76 4.28 -11.49
C LEU A 56 -13.35 3.50 -10.23
N ASP A 57 -14.09 3.71 -9.14
CA ASP A 57 -13.79 3.14 -7.83
C ASP A 57 -15.07 2.71 -7.12
N GLY A 58 -14.94 1.99 -6.00
CA GLY A 58 -16.11 1.60 -5.21
C GLY A 58 -17.11 0.74 -5.99
N GLU A 59 -18.38 1.14 -5.89
CA GLU A 59 -19.51 0.49 -6.57
C GLU A 59 -19.55 0.77 -8.08
N ASP A 60 -18.82 1.77 -8.57
CA ASP A 60 -18.82 2.13 -10.00
C ASP A 60 -17.86 1.25 -10.82
N LEU A 61 -17.10 0.39 -10.16
CA LEU A 61 -16.24 -0.61 -10.82
C LEU A 61 -17.10 -1.70 -11.48
N PRO A 62 -17.05 -1.85 -12.81
CA PRO A 62 -17.90 -2.79 -13.53
C PRO A 62 -17.30 -4.20 -13.51
N VAL A 63 -17.06 -4.74 -12.32
CA VAL A 63 -16.42 -6.03 -12.10
C VAL A 63 -17.37 -6.96 -11.33
N SER A 64 -17.69 -8.11 -11.92
CA SER A 64 -18.47 -9.15 -11.26
C SER A 64 -17.72 -9.69 -10.05
N LYS A 65 -18.35 -9.73 -8.87
CA LYS A 65 -17.72 -10.21 -7.64
C LYS A 65 -18.23 -11.60 -7.23
N PRO A 66 -17.38 -12.52 -6.75
CA PRO A 66 -15.91 -12.43 -6.73
C PRO A 66 -15.32 -12.60 -8.14
N CYS A 67 -14.25 -11.88 -8.48
CA CYS A 67 -13.52 -12.08 -9.75
C CYS A 67 -12.14 -12.71 -9.58
N ILE A 68 -11.69 -12.96 -8.35
CA ILE A 68 -10.52 -13.80 -8.07
C ILE A 68 -11.01 -15.10 -7.43
N ALA A 69 -10.61 -16.23 -8.00
CA ALA A 69 -10.84 -17.54 -7.42
C ALA A 69 -9.74 -17.85 -6.39
N ALA A 70 -9.83 -17.25 -5.20
CA ALA A 70 -9.01 -17.63 -4.06
C ALA A 70 -9.87 -18.43 -3.09
N ALA A 71 -9.60 -19.73 -2.98
CA ALA A 71 -10.43 -20.65 -2.20
C ALA A 71 -10.34 -20.38 -0.69
N ASP A 72 -9.21 -19.83 -0.22
CA ASP A 72 -8.88 -19.69 1.20
C ASP A 72 -8.64 -18.23 1.64
N GLU A 73 -8.66 -17.25 0.73
CA GLU A 73 -8.37 -15.84 0.99
C GLU A 73 -9.52 -14.90 0.56
N CYS A 74 -9.91 -13.95 1.42
CA CYS A 74 -11.19 -13.24 1.34
C CYS A 74 -11.13 -11.77 0.86
N TYR A 75 -10.31 -11.41 -0.12
CA TYR A 75 -10.46 -10.15 -0.87
C TYR A 75 -10.21 -10.42 -2.35
N ASN A 76 -11.28 -10.59 -3.11
CA ASN A 76 -11.24 -11.22 -4.43
C ASN A 76 -11.74 -10.29 -5.53
N VAL A 77 -11.11 -9.10 -5.62
CA VAL A 77 -11.29 -8.20 -6.76
C VAL A 77 -9.97 -7.90 -7.48
N GLU A 78 -9.86 -8.48 -8.67
CA GLU A 78 -8.92 -8.08 -9.72
C GLU A 78 -9.30 -6.67 -10.20
N TRP A 79 -8.34 -5.85 -10.64
CA TRP A 79 -8.43 -4.42 -11.03
C TRP A 79 -8.03 -3.41 -9.94
N SER A 80 -8.57 -2.20 -9.96
CA SER A 80 -8.27 -1.12 -9.00
C SER A 80 -8.98 -1.33 -7.67
N THR A 81 -8.75 -0.40 -6.72
CA THR A 81 -9.32 -0.49 -5.38
C THR A 81 -10.85 -0.61 -5.40
N GLU A 82 -11.37 -1.49 -4.57
CA GLU A 82 -12.81 -1.62 -4.27
C GLU A 82 -13.32 -0.50 -3.36
N LEU A 83 -12.40 0.29 -2.79
CA LEU A 83 -12.72 1.43 -1.97
C LEU A 83 -12.92 2.67 -2.84
N ARG A 84 -13.69 3.63 -2.35
CA ARG A 84 -13.62 4.99 -2.90
C ARG A 84 -12.23 5.57 -2.64
N VAL A 85 -11.72 6.43 -3.53
CA VAL A 85 -10.38 7.01 -3.39
C VAL A 85 -10.09 7.61 -2.00
N PRO A 86 -11.02 8.37 -1.36
CA PRO A 86 -10.80 8.85 0.01
C PRO A 86 -10.68 7.73 1.07
N GLN A 87 -11.39 6.63 0.90
CA GLN A 87 -11.29 5.48 1.81
C GLN A 87 -9.96 4.73 1.61
N ALA A 88 -9.50 4.60 0.36
CA ALA A 88 -8.17 4.05 0.07
C ALA A 88 -7.07 4.92 0.69
N TYR A 89 -7.18 6.25 0.56
CA TYR A 89 -6.32 7.20 1.25
C TYR A 89 -6.27 6.95 2.76
N ASP A 90 -7.43 6.87 3.41
CA ASP A 90 -7.52 6.62 4.86
C ASP A 90 -6.83 5.32 5.28
N GLU A 91 -6.96 4.25 4.50
CA GLU A 91 -6.27 2.98 4.75
C GLU A 91 -4.74 3.10 4.62
N TYR A 92 -4.25 3.82 3.62
CA TYR A 92 -2.82 3.96 3.38
C TYR A 92 -2.15 4.87 4.41
N VAL A 93 -2.78 5.99 4.76
CA VAL A 93 -2.28 6.88 5.83
C VAL A 93 -2.27 6.18 7.18
N LYS A 94 -3.35 5.45 7.49
CA LYS A 94 -3.44 4.62 8.70
C LYS A 94 -2.32 3.57 8.74
N ALA A 95 -2.09 2.85 7.64
CA ALA A 95 -1.02 1.88 7.55
C ALA A 95 0.35 2.55 7.77
N TRP A 96 0.64 3.63 7.03
CA TRP A 96 1.89 4.38 7.12
C TRP A 96 2.19 4.80 8.56
N PHE A 97 1.22 5.45 9.22
CA PHE A 97 1.35 5.87 10.62
C PHE A 97 1.62 4.69 11.56
N VAL A 98 0.85 3.60 11.44
CA VAL A 98 1.02 2.42 12.28
C VAL A 98 2.38 1.77 12.06
N LEU A 99 2.87 1.69 10.82
CA LEU A 99 4.20 1.14 10.54
C LEU A 99 5.31 1.96 11.18
N LYS A 100 5.24 3.30 11.12
CA LYS A 100 6.19 4.19 11.82
C LYS A 100 6.19 3.95 13.33
N LEU A 101 5.02 3.75 13.92
CA LEU A 101 4.88 3.49 15.35
C LEU A 101 5.46 2.11 15.71
N LEU A 102 5.06 1.07 14.99
CA LEU A 102 5.49 -0.30 15.25
C LEU A 102 7.00 -0.48 15.05
N SER A 103 7.58 0.14 14.01
CA SER A 103 9.01 0.05 13.75
C SER A 103 9.84 0.55 14.93
N LYS A 104 9.37 1.64 15.56
CA LYS A 104 10.03 2.26 16.71
C LYS A 104 9.74 1.53 18.02
N GLU A 105 8.47 1.31 18.36
CA GLU A 105 8.08 0.76 19.67
C GLU A 105 8.49 -0.70 19.86
N PHE A 106 8.59 -1.47 18.78
CA PHE A 106 9.03 -2.87 18.81
C PHE A 106 10.45 -3.08 18.26
N GLU A 107 11.18 -2.00 17.96
CA GLU A 107 12.53 -2.07 17.42
C GLU A 107 12.65 -2.99 16.18
N LEU A 108 11.65 -2.92 15.29
CA LEU A 108 11.57 -3.77 14.10
C LEU A 108 12.37 -3.23 12.91
N GLY A 109 12.75 -1.95 12.97
CA GLY A 109 13.52 -1.24 11.95
C GLY A 109 13.44 0.27 12.11
N ASP A 110 14.07 1.00 11.20
CA ASP A 110 13.97 2.45 11.09
C ASP A 110 12.55 2.83 10.64
N PRO A 111 11.89 3.84 11.27
CA PRO A 111 10.63 4.39 10.77
C PRO A 111 10.69 4.82 9.30
N ASN A 112 11.84 5.26 8.80
CA ASN A 112 12.05 5.62 7.40
C ASN A 112 12.75 4.49 6.61
N GLY A 113 12.66 3.25 7.09
CA GLY A 113 13.27 2.06 6.49
C GLY A 113 12.38 1.32 5.49
N PHE A 114 11.25 1.91 5.07
CA PHE A 114 10.31 1.34 4.11
C PHE A 114 9.74 2.41 3.18
N ILE A 115 9.27 1.96 2.02
CA ILE A 115 8.79 2.81 0.93
C ILE A 115 7.34 2.44 0.60
N PHE A 116 6.48 3.45 0.49
CA PHE A 116 5.17 3.32 -0.15
C PHE A 116 5.29 3.84 -1.58
N ASN A 117 4.99 2.99 -2.55
CA ASN A 117 4.92 3.32 -3.96
C ASN A 117 3.44 3.45 -4.36
N MET A 118 3.05 4.63 -4.83
CA MET A 118 1.67 4.88 -5.23
C MET A 118 1.39 4.34 -6.63
N SER A 119 0.43 3.42 -6.73
CA SER A 119 -0.14 3.02 -8.01
C SER A 119 -1.38 3.86 -8.33
N VAL A 120 -1.41 4.51 -9.50
CA VAL A 120 -2.51 5.41 -9.91
C VAL A 120 -2.86 5.24 -11.39
N GLY A 121 -4.16 5.17 -11.69
CA GLY A 121 -4.75 5.32 -13.02
C GLY A 121 -4.52 4.19 -14.02
N TYR A 122 -4.84 4.50 -15.27
CA TYR A 122 -4.56 3.71 -16.49
C TYR A 122 -4.25 4.60 -17.71
N ASP A 123 -4.66 5.87 -17.68
CA ASP A 123 -4.30 6.88 -18.67
C ASP A 123 -3.95 8.23 -18.02
N LEU A 124 -3.31 9.11 -18.80
CA LEU A 124 -2.88 10.43 -18.34
C LEU A 124 -4.06 11.34 -17.97
N ALA A 125 -5.15 11.28 -18.75
CA ALA A 125 -6.32 12.14 -18.53
C ALA A 125 -6.99 11.85 -17.17
N GLY A 126 -7.06 10.59 -16.78
CA GLY A 126 -7.58 10.19 -15.48
C GLY A 126 -6.65 10.50 -14.33
N ILE A 127 -5.33 10.35 -14.53
CA ILE A 127 -4.34 10.77 -13.52
C ILE A 127 -4.43 12.28 -13.26
N GLN A 128 -4.61 13.09 -14.31
CA GLN A 128 -4.77 14.54 -14.21
C GLN A 128 -6.15 15.00 -13.74
N SER A 129 -7.09 14.07 -13.49
CA SER A 129 -8.42 14.42 -12.99
C SER A 129 -8.33 15.03 -11.58
N PRO A 130 -9.20 15.98 -11.20
CA PRO A 130 -9.19 16.60 -9.87
C PRO A 130 -9.35 15.62 -8.70
N LYS A 131 -9.84 14.40 -8.97
CA LYS A 131 -9.99 13.33 -7.99
C LYS A 131 -8.65 12.64 -7.70
N ILE A 132 -7.92 12.26 -8.74
CA ILE A 132 -6.65 11.53 -8.61
C ILE A 132 -5.49 12.48 -8.32
N ASP A 133 -5.47 13.65 -8.95
CA ASP A 133 -4.48 14.69 -8.66
C ASP A 133 -4.49 15.08 -7.17
N ARG A 134 -5.68 15.26 -6.59
CA ARG A 134 -5.83 15.52 -5.15
C ARG A 134 -5.24 14.39 -4.29
N TYR A 135 -5.59 13.15 -4.60
CA TYR A 135 -5.05 11.99 -3.89
C TYR A 135 -3.52 11.97 -3.92
N ILE A 136 -2.90 12.21 -5.08
CA ILE A 136 -1.45 12.23 -5.24
C ILE A 136 -0.83 13.32 -4.36
N ASN A 137 -1.35 14.54 -4.44
CA ASN A 137 -0.84 15.68 -3.69
C ASN A 137 -1.01 15.51 -2.17
N GLU A 138 -2.14 14.95 -1.73
CA GLU A 138 -2.40 14.69 -0.31
C GLU A 138 -1.53 13.54 0.23
N MET A 139 -1.39 12.44 -0.51
CA MET A 139 -0.53 11.31 -0.10
C MET A 139 0.95 11.66 0.00
N GLN A 140 1.44 12.57 -0.86
CA GLN A 140 2.83 13.04 -0.79
C GLN A 140 3.16 13.77 0.52
N ASN A 141 2.14 14.34 1.18
CA ASN A 141 2.29 15.18 2.38
C ASN A 141 1.59 14.60 3.62
N ALA A 142 1.22 13.31 3.57
CA ALA A 142 0.45 12.63 4.62
C ALA A 142 1.28 12.21 5.84
#